data_AF-W1RZA7-F1
#
_entry.id   AF-W1RZA7-F1
#
_cell.length_a   1.000
_cell.length_b   1.000
_cell.length_c   1.000
_cell.angle_alpha   90.00
_cell.angle_beta   90.00
_cell.angle_gamma   90.00
#
_symmetry.space_group_name_H-M   'P 1'
#
loop_
_entity.id
_entity.type
_entity.pdbx_description
1 polymer ?
#
loop_
_entity_poly.entity_id
_entity_poly.type
_entity_poly.pdbx_seq_one_letter_code
_entity_poly.pdbx_strand_id
1 'polypeptide(L)'
;MKTSDHILNFGSNFNERLDKASLSFAMDYVNRGENSVALDTLFEYLYENEVSITADEFDEAILLAKKLNISEDDLAYLRELIAES
;
A
#
# COMPACT_ATOMS: atom_id res chain seq x y z
N MET A 1 -16.98 -1.08 -5.93
CA MET A 1 -16.14 -0.12 -5.19
C MET A 1 -15.17 0.51 -6.18
N LYS A 2 -14.94 1.83 -6.13
CA LYS A 2 -13.93 2.47 -6.98
C LYS A 2 -12.54 2.09 -6.47
N THR A 3 -11.53 2.04 -7.35
CA THR A 3 -10.15 1.73 -6.94
C THR A 3 -9.62 2.73 -5.91
N SER A 4 -9.98 4.01 -6.02
CA SER A 4 -9.66 5.05 -5.04
C SER A 4 -10.16 4.72 -3.63
N ASP A 5 -11.42 4.30 -3.51
CA ASP A 5 -12.03 3.96 -2.21
C ASP A 5 -11.36 2.72 -1.61
N HIS A 6 -10.95 1.79 -2.47
CA HIS A 6 -10.23 0.59 -2.05
C HIS A 6 -8.84 0.95 -1.50
N ILE A 7 -8.08 1.80 -2.20
CA ILE A 7 -6.75 2.25 -1.74
C ILE A 7 -6.87 2.98 -0.40
N LEU A 8 -7.85 3.88 -0.24
CA LEU A 8 -8.06 4.61 1.02
C LEU A 8 -8.37 3.66 2.18
N ASN A 9 -9.22 2.65 1.94
CA ASN A 9 -9.55 1.64 2.94
C ASN A 9 -8.32 0.80 3.31
N PHE A 10 -7.56 0.35 2.30
CA PHE A 10 -6.32 -0.39 2.51
C PHE A 10 -5.29 0.41 3.31
N GLY A 11 -5.05 1.67 2.94
CA GLY A 11 -4.15 2.58 3.66
C GLY A 11 -4.56 2.79 5.12
N SER A 12 -5.86 2.80 5.42
CA SER A 12 -6.37 3.00 6.78
C SER A 12 -5.99 1.88 7.75
N ASN A 13 -5.70 0.67 7.25
CA ASN A 13 -5.24 -0.47 8.06
C ASN A 13 -3.87 -0.21 8.71
N PHE A 14 -3.14 0.80 8.24
CA PHE A 14 -1.79 1.13 8.72
C PHE A 14 -1.74 2.35 9.64
N ASN A 15 -2.87 2.96 10.01
CA ASN A 15 -2.94 4.19 10.84
C ASN A 15 -2.19 4.14 12.17
N GLU A 16 -2.00 2.95 12.75
CA GLU A 16 -1.27 2.74 14.01
C GLU A 16 0.13 2.14 13.80
N ARG A 17 0.47 1.78 12.55
CA ARG A 17 1.72 1.08 12.18
C ARG A 17 2.66 1.93 11.33
N LEU A 18 2.12 2.86 10.55
CA LEU A 18 2.86 3.85 9.76
C LEU A 18 2.54 5.25 10.28
N ASP A 19 3.50 6.16 10.25
CA ASP A 19 3.28 7.51 10.74
C ASP A 19 2.22 8.26 9.91
N LYS A 20 1.52 9.19 10.57
CA LYS A 20 0.40 9.91 9.96
C LYS A 20 0.81 10.79 8.78
N ALA A 21 2.04 11.30 8.76
CA ALA A 21 2.49 12.19 7.69
C ALA A 21 2.71 11.38 6.40
N SER A 22 3.40 10.24 6.50
CA SER A 22 3.61 9.30 5.38
C SER A 22 2.30 8.78 4.82
N LEU A 23 1.37 8.36 5.68
CA LEU A 23 0.04 7.92 5.25
C LEU A 23 -0.74 9.04 4.56
N SER A 24 -0.80 10.24 5.16
CA SER A 24 -1.52 11.36 4.57
C SER A 24 -0.92 11.76 3.21
N PHE A 25 0.41 11.73 3.10
CA PHE A 25 1.10 12.07 1.85
C PHE A 25 0.78 11.08 0.74
N ALA A 26 0.82 9.78 1.02
CA ALA A 26 0.44 8.75 0.06
C ALA A 26 -1.04 8.87 -0.35
N MET A 27 -1.95 9.08 0.60
CA MET A 27 -3.39 9.16 0.33
C MET A 27 -3.79 10.44 -0.43
N ASP A 28 -3.01 11.52 -0.33
CA ASP A 28 -3.25 12.74 -1.10
C ASP A 28 -3.13 12.52 -2.62
N TYR A 29 -2.34 11.54 -3.07
CA TYR A 29 -2.30 11.14 -4.49
C TYR A 29 -3.64 10.55 -4.95
N VAL A 30 -4.36 9.83 -4.07
CA VAL A 30 -5.72 9.33 -4.39
C VAL A 30 -6.67 10.49 -4.64
N ASN A 31 -6.59 11.55 -3.83
CA ASN A 31 -7.41 12.75 -4.00
C ASN A 31 -7.13 13.50 -5.31
N ARG A 32 -5.92 13.34 -5.87
CA ARG A 32 -5.52 13.87 -7.18
C ARG A 32 -5.85 12.93 -8.35
N GLY A 33 -6.39 11.74 -8.09
CA GLY A 33 -6.66 10.71 -9.09
C GLY A 33 -5.44 9.88 -9.50
N GLU A 34 -4.31 10.06 -8.81
CA GLU A 34 -3.03 9.42 -9.08
C GLU A 34 -2.92 8.10 -8.30
N ASN A 35 -3.87 7.18 -8.54
CA ASN A 35 -4.02 5.95 -7.76
C ASN A 35 -2.78 5.04 -7.75
N SER A 36 -2.08 4.90 -8.89
CA SER A 36 -0.85 4.11 -8.96
C SER A 36 0.25 4.72 -8.10
N VAL A 37 0.44 6.04 -8.20
CA VAL A 37 1.43 6.77 -7.40
C VAL A 37 1.10 6.68 -5.91
N ALA A 38 -0.18 6.80 -5.54
CA ALA A 38 -0.61 6.63 -4.15
C ALA A 38 -0.21 5.27 -3.57
N LEU A 39 -0.37 4.21 -4.37
CA LEU A 39 -0.07 2.86 -3.95
C LEU A 39 1.44 2.60 -3.88
N ASP A 40 2.19 3.04 -4.89
CA ASP A 40 3.65 2.94 -4.93
C ASP A 40 4.28 3.68 -3.74
N THR A 41 3.87 4.93 -3.49
CA THR A 41 4.34 5.73 -2.35
C THR A 41 4.00 5.09 -1.01
N LEU A 42 2.80 4.49 -0.87
CA LEU A 42 2.45 3.75 0.36
C LEU A 42 3.39 2.56 0.57
N PHE A 43 3.65 1.78 -0.47
CA PHE A 43 4.51 0.60 -0.39
C PHE A 43 5.97 0.94 -0.08
N GLU A 44 6.50 2.01 -0.67
CA GLU A 44 7.81 2.56 -0.31
C GLU A 44 7.87 2.89 1.18
N TYR A 45 6.87 3.61 1.71
CA TYR A 45 6.84 3.95 3.13
C TYR A 45 6.71 2.73 4.05
N LEU A 46 5.91 1.72 3.68
CA LEU A 46 5.83 0.48 4.46
C LEU A 46 7.20 -0.20 4.53
N TYR A 47 7.93 -0.24 3.42
CA TYR A 47 9.24 -0.89 3.35
C TYR A 47 10.33 -0.09 4.07
N GLU A 48 10.45 1.21 3.82
CA GLU A 48 11.47 2.07 4.45
C GLU A 48 11.33 2.14 5.97
N ASN A 49 10.11 1.98 6.49
CA ASN A 49 9.84 1.99 7.93
C ASN A 49 9.75 0.57 8.53
N GLU A 50 10.10 -0.47 7.76
CA GLU A 50 10.05 -1.88 8.17
C GLU A 50 8.68 -2.27 8.79
N VAL A 51 7.59 -1.73 8.23
CA VAL A 51 6.23 -1.96 8.74
C VAL A 51 5.83 -3.38 8.41
N SER A 52 5.69 -4.22 9.43
CA SER A 52 5.22 -5.59 9.25
C SER A 52 3.80 -5.64 8.69
N ILE A 53 3.62 -6.48 7.67
CA ILE A 53 2.33 -6.76 7.02
C ILE A 53 1.94 -8.23 7.20
N THR A 54 0.66 -8.53 7.06
CA THR A 54 0.17 -9.92 7.02
C THR A 54 0.19 -10.47 5.59
N ALA A 55 0.07 -11.79 5.45
CA ALA A 55 -0.10 -12.41 4.13
C ALA A 55 -1.38 -11.92 3.42
N ASP A 56 -2.47 -11.71 4.17
CA ASP A 56 -3.73 -11.18 3.62
C ASP A 56 -3.57 -9.73 3.11
N GLU A 57 -2.81 -8.90 3.83
CA GLU A 57 -2.49 -7.53 3.41
C GLU A 57 -1.60 -7.51 2.16
N PHE A 58 -0.66 -8.45 2.07
CA PHE A 58 0.16 -8.63 0.87
C PHE A 58 -0.71 -9.06 -0.33
N ASP A 59 -1.61 -10.02 -0.15
CA ASP A 59 -2.53 -10.45 -1.21
C ASP A 59 -3.46 -9.31 -1.67
N GLU A 60 -3.93 -8.47 -0.74
CA GLU A 60 -4.71 -7.28 -1.06
C GLU A 60 -3.88 -6.23 -1.82
N ALA A 61 -2.61 -6.03 -1.43
CA ALA A 61 -1.66 -5.17 -2.15
C ALA A 61 -1.46 -5.63 -3.60
N ILE A 62 -1.24 -6.93 -3.82
CA ILE A 62 -1.12 -7.53 -5.16
C ILE A 62 -2.39 -7.33 -5.99
N LEU A 63 -3.56 -7.49 -5.37
CA LEU A 63 -4.84 -7.27 -6.05
C LEU A 63 -5.01 -5.79 -6.50
N LEU A 64 -4.67 -4.84 -5.63
CA LEU A 64 -4.73 -3.40 -5.94
C LEU A 64 -3.76 -3.05 -7.08
N ALA A 65 -2.53 -3.55 -7.02
CA ALA A 65 -1.51 -3.35 -8.04
C ALA A 65 -1.93 -3.89 -9.41
N LYS A 66 -2.51 -5.09 -9.46
CA LYS A 66 -3.07 -5.68 -10.68
C LYS A 66 -4.17 -4.81 -11.31
N LYS A 67 -5.03 -4.18 -10.50
CA LYS A 67 -6.06 -3.23 -11.00
C LYS A 67 -5.47 -1.96 -11.62
N LEU A 68 -4.23 -1.63 -11.27
CA LEU A 68 -3.52 -0.42 -11.71
C LEU A 68 -2.46 -0.72 -12.76
N ASN A 69 -2.35 -1.98 -13.22
CA ASN A 69 -1.32 -2.48 -14.13
C ASN A 69 0.11 -2.31 -13.60
N ILE A 70 0.30 -2.38 -12.28
CA ILE A 70 1.62 -2.46 -11.63
C ILE A 70 2.05 -3.95 -11.62
N SER A 71 3.31 -4.24 -11.92
CA SER A 71 3.81 -5.62 -11.96
C SER A 71 3.92 -6.20 -10.56
N GLU A 72 3.66 -7.50 -10.40
CA GLU A 72 3.92 -8.18 -9.12
C GLU A 72 5.43 -8.24 -8.81
N ASP A 73 6.28 -8.26 -9.83
CA ASP A 73 7.74 -8.19 -9.66
C ASP A 73 8.17 -6.86 -9.04
N ASP A 74 7.46 -5.77 -9.36
CA ASP A 74 7.71 -4.44 -8.77
C ASP A 74 7.36 -4.41 -7.27
N LEU A 75 6.62 -5.41 -6.78
CA LEU A 75 6.17 -5.52 -5.39
C LEU A 75 6.84 -6.66 -4.63
N ALA A 76 7.76 -7.38 -5.25
CA ALA A 76 8.37 -8.57 -4.66
C ALA A 76 9.05 -8.26 -3.31
N TYR A 77 9.59 -7.05 -3.14
CA TYR A 77 10.24 -6.60 -1.90
C TYR A 77 9.28 -6.53 -0.71
N LEU A 78 7.98 -6.31 -0.93
CA LEU A 78 7.00 -6.30 0.17
C LEU A 78 6.84 -7.66 0.85
N ARG A 79 7.25 -8.76 0.18
CA ARG A 79 7.26 -10.10 0.80
C ARG A 79 8.19 -10.17 2.01
N GLU A 80 9.23 -9.33 2.04
CA GLU A 80 10.18 -9.24 3.17
C GLU A 80 9.54 -8.66 4.44
N LEU A 81 8.42 -7.93 4.29
CA LEU A 81 7.68 -7.33 5.40
C LEU A 81 6.65 -8.29 6.01
N ILE A 82 6.40 -9.45 5.40
CA ILE A 82 5.41 -10.40 5.91
C ILE A 82 5.92 -10.97 7.24
N ALA A 83 5.21 -10.68 8.32
CA ALA A 83 5.56 -11.22 9.63
C ALA A 83 5.51 -12.76 9.63
N GLU A 84 6.60 -13.41 10.05
CA GLU A 84 6.56 -14.85 10.34
C GLU A 84 5.62 -15.11 11.51
N SER A 85 4.64 -16.00 11.30
CA SER A 85 3.61 -16.37 12.28
C SER A 85 4.13 -17.31 13.37
#